data_AF-A0AA38Z5B6-F1
#
_entry.id   AF-A0AA38Z5B6-F1
#
_cell.length_a   1.000
_cell.length_b   1.000
_cell.length_c   1.000
_cell.angle_alpha   90.00
_cell.angle_beta   90.00
_cell.angle_gamma   90.00
#
_symmetry.space_group_name_H-M   'P 1'
#
loop_
_entity.id
_entity.type
_entity.pdbx_description
1 polymer ?
#
loop_
_entity_poly.entity_id
_entity_poly.type
_entity_poly.pdbx_seq_one_letter_code
_entity_poly.pdbx_strand_id
1 'polypeptide(L)'
;MTASFGMRKAAPRLGGSAAVIECSSRPQKKATSHHMKTHPHKTQPWDIKRPPTVYASLPPLPPKWTIVSSYANASDAAVPPPTAQPATE
;
A
#
# COMPACT_ATOMS: atom_id res chain seq x y z
N MET A 1 -19.88 40.12 -8.14
CA MET A 1 -18.95 39.32 -8.95
C MET A 1 -17.83 40.23 -9.43
N THR A 2 -16.66 40.17 -8.81
CA THR A 2 -15.42 40.69 -9.39
C THR A 2 -14.26 39.96 -8.73
N ALA A 3 -13.71 38.99 -9.44
CA ALA A 3 -12.54 38.23 -9.00
C ALA A 3 -11.28 38.99 -9.44
N SER A 4 -10.37 39.26 -8.50
CA SER A 4 -9.03 39.75 -8.80
C SER A 4 -8.12 38.55 -9.11
N PHE A 5 -7.56 38.54 -10.32
CA PHE A 5 -6.60 37.52 -10.76
C PHE A 5 -5.25 37.76 -10.08
N GLY A 6 -4.80 36.78 -9.31
CA GLY A 6 -3.54 36.78 -8.58
C GLY A 6 -2.32 36.84 -9.52
N MET A 7 -1.42 37.75 -9.20
CA MET A 7 -0.07 37.85 -9.75
C MET A 7 0.71 36.56 -9.44
N ARG A 8 0.84 35.65 -10.41
CA ARG A 8 1.73 34.48 -10.27
C ARG A 8 3.17 34.95 -10.43
N LYS A 9 3.85 35.21 -9.31
CA LYS A 9 5.30 35.44 -9.27
C LYS A 9 6.01 34.21 -9.82
N ALA A 10 6.69 34.37 -10.95
CA ALA A 10 7.51 33.34 -11.56
C ALA A 10 8.59 32.86 -10.57
N ALA A 11 8.62 31.56 -10.30
CA ALA A 11 9.67 30.95 -9.50
C ALA A 11 10.95 30.81 -10.34
N PRO A 12 12.12 31.27 -9.87
CA PRO A 12 13.37 31.03 -10.57
C PRO A 12 13.68 29.53 -10.52
N ARG A 13 14.08 29.00 -11.68
CA ARG A 13 14.52 27.62 -11.87
C ARG A 13 15.78 27.38 -11.01
N LEU A 14 15.78 26.26 -10.29
CA LEU A 14 16.91 25.82 -9.46
C LEU A 14 18.11 25.48 -10.36
N GLY A 15 19.19 26.27 -10.26
CA GLY A 15 20.45 25.97 -10.95
C GLY A 15 21.49 27.05 -10.67
N GLY A 16 22.47 26.74 -9.80
CA GLY A 16 23.66 27.55 -9.60
C GLY A 16 23.60 28.55 -8.43
N SER A 17 24.36 28.23 -7.38
CA SER A 17 24.94 29.15 -6.38
C SER A 17 24.15 30.43 -6.06
N ALA A 18 23.03 30.30 -5.34
CA ALA A 18 22.52 31.42 -4.57
C ALA A 18 23.46 31.61 -3.36
N ALA A 19 24.16 32.74 -3.29
CA ALA A 19 24.96 33.11 -2.14
C ALA A 19 24.16 32.87 -0.86
N VAL A 20 24.73 32.06 0.06
CA VAL A 20 24.10 31.78 1.35
C VAL A 20 24.18 33.05 2.17
N ILE A 21 23.14 33.89 2.10
CA ILE A 21 23.04 35.06 2.94
C ILE A 21 22.90 34.56 4.38
N GLU A 22 23.99 34.75 5.14
CA GLU A 22 24.09 34.46 6.55
C GLU A 22 23.41 35.58 7.33
N CYS A 23 22.09 35.50 7.42
CA CYS A 23 21.32 36.29 8.37
C CYS A 23 21.41 35.61 9.75
N SER A 24 21.86 36.34 10.78
CA SER A 24 21.74 35.94 12.20
C SER A 24 20.29 35.69 12.65
N SER A 25 19.33 36.02 11.79
CA SER A 25 17.87 35.94 11.98
C SER A 25 17.25 34.61 11.54
N ARG A 26 17.93 33.45 11.67
CA ARG A 26 17.31 32.14 11.39
C ARG A 26 16.73 31.54 12.69
N PRO A 27 15.42 31.68 12.96
CA PRO A 27 14.83 31.15 14.19
C PRO A 27 14.90 29.61 14.22
N GLN A 28 15.15 29.04 15.39
CA GLN A 28 15.25 27.59 15.57
C GLN A 28 13.86 26.92 15.49
N LYS A 29 13.79 25.78 14.79
CA LYS A 29 12.60 24.92 14.85
C LYS A 29 12.57 24.18 16.19
N LYS A 30 11.53 24.42 16.99
CA LYS A 30 11.27 23.76 18.27
C LYS A 30 9.84 23.19 18.30
N ALA A 31 9.53 22.41 19.33
CA ALA A 31 8.22 21.78 19.54
C ALA A 31 7.72 21.03 18.29
N THR A 32 6.45 21.15 17.93
CA THR A 32 5.84 20.43 16.80
C THR A 32 6.47 20.78 15.46
N SER A 33 6.94 22.02 15.28
CA SER A 33 7.64 22.43 14.06
C SER A 33 8.94 21.64 13.84
N HIS A 34 9.60 21.24 14.93
CA HIS A 34 10.74 20.34 14.87
C HIS A 34 10.30 18.92 14.45
N HIS A 35 9.28 18.35 15.11
CA HIS A 35 8.76 17.01 14.78
C HIS A 35 8.33 16.88 13.32
N MET A 36 7.59 17.87 12.80
CA MET A 36 7.19 17.92 11.39
C MET A 36 8.38 18.01 10.43
N LYS A 37 9.52 18.54 10.87
CA LYS A 37 10.71 18.66 10.01
C LYS A 37 11.57 17.40 10.05
N THR A 38 11.74 16.80 11.21
CA THR A 38 12.71 15.72 11.43
C THR A 38 12.09 14.33 11.44
N HIS A 39 10.77 14.20 11.40
CA HIS A 39 10.16 12.87 11.36
C HIS A 39 10.67 12.07 10.14
N PRO A 40 10.99 10.77 10.32
CA PRO A 40 11.48 9.95 9.22
C PRO A 40 10.43 9.76 8.13
N HIS A 41 10.82 10.01 6.87
CA HIS A 41 9.98 9.75 5.70
C HIS A 41 10.79 9.14 4.57
N LYS A 42 10.13 8.29 3.80
CA LYS A 42 10.62 7.88 2.50
C LYS A 42 10.42 9.03 1.52
N THR A 43 11.51 9.57 0.98
CA THR A 43 11.46 10.67 0.00
C THR A 43 11.51 10.17 -1.43
N GLN A 44 12.12 9.00 -1.65
CA GLN A 44 12.37 8.48 -2.99
C GLN A 44 11.13 7.76 -3.54
N PRO A 45 10.61 8.17 -4.72
CA PRO A 45 9.38 7.58 -5.28
C PRO A 45 9.45 6.07 -5.50
N TRP A 46 10.64 5.54 -5.79
CA TRP A 46 10.84 4.12 -6.00
C TRP A 46 10.73 3.29 -4.71
N ASP A 47 11.08 3.86 -3.55
CA ASP A 47 11.01 3.17 -2.24
C ASP A 47 9.58 3.22 -1.68
N ILE A 48 8.85 4.29 -1.98
CA ILE A 48 7.43 4.42 -1.61
C ILE A 48 6.56 3.40 -2.37
N LYS A 49 6.91 3.11 -3.63
CA LYS A 49 6.10 2.25 -4.53
C LYS A 49 6.45 0.77 -4.48
N ARG A 50 7.30 0.29 -3.56
CA ARG A 50 7.68 -1.13 -3.49
C ARG A 50 6.51 -1.97 -2.96
N PRO A 51 5.93 -2.88 -3.76
CA PRO A 51 4.91 -3.80 -3.28
C PRO A 51 5.54 -4.98 -2.52
N PRO A 52 4.75 -5.73 -1.74
CA PRO A 52 5.17 -7.03 -1.22
C PRO A 52 5.59 -7.98 -2.36
N THR A 53 6.51 -8.89 -2.05
CA THR A 53 6.91 -9.93 -3.01
C THR A 53 5.77 -10.94 -3.16
N VAL A 54 5.32 -11.16 -4.41
CA VAL A 54 4.27 -12.12 -4.72
C VAL A 54 4.89 -13.48 -5.02
N TYR A 55 4.44 -14.51 -4.31
CA TYR A 55 4.81 -15.91 -4.53
C TYR A 55 3.70 -16.66 -5.25
N ALA A 56 4.05 -17.75 -5.94
CA ALA A 56 3.06 -18.66 -6.51
C ALA A 56 2.20 -19.30 -5.40
N SER A 57 0.93 -19.56 -5.70
CA SER A 57 0.04 -20.24 -4.77
C SER A 57 0.56 -21.66 -4.49
N LEU A 58 0.54 -22.03 -3.21
CA LEU A 58 0.93 -23.37 -2.79
C LEU A 58 -0.05 -24.41 -3.37
N PRO A 59 0.43 -25.60 -3.79
CA PRO A 59 -0.47 -26.70 -4.15
C PRO A 59 -1.39 -27.05 -2.97
N PRO A 60 -2.56 -27.65 -3.24
CA PRO A 60 -3.51 -28.02 -2.19
C PRO A 60 -2.82 -28.95 -1.19
N LEU A 61 -2.79 -28.51 0.07
CA LEU A 61 -2.21 -29.29 1.15
C LEU A 61 -3.15 -30.43 1.55
N PRO A 62 -2.60 -31.59 1.93
CA PRO A 62 -3.42 -32.67 2.49
C PRO A 62 -4.10 -32.23 3.80
N PRO A 63 -5.19 -32.91 4.20
CA PRO A 63 -5.83 -32.67 5.48
C PRO A 63 -4.82 -32.89 6.62
N LYS A 64 -4.89 -32.03 7.65
CA LYS A 64 -3.93 -32.06 8.76
C LYS A 64 -4.02 -33.34 9.59
N TRP A 65 -5.21 -33.93 9.65
CA TRP A 65 -5.48 -35.24 10.24
C TRP A 65 -6.79 -35.79 9.65
N THR A 66 -6.94 -37.11 9.65
CA THR A 66 -8.13 -37.81 9.18
C THR A 66 -8.61 -38.75 10.27
N ILE A 67 -9.89 -38.64 10.69
CA ILE A 67 -10.51 -39.63 11.58
C ILE A 67 -10.87 -40.85 10.74
N VAL A 68 -10.26 -41.98 11.03
CA VAL A 68 -10.66 -43.28 10.47
C VAL A 68 -11.73 -43.86 11.38
N SER A 69 -12.97 -43.89 10.89
CA SER A 69 -14.07 -44.53 11.59
C SER A 69 -14.05 -46.04 11.33
N SER A 70 -13.87 -46.84 12.36
CA SER A 70 -13.77 -48.31 12.27
C SER A 70 -15.12 -49.02 12.03
N TYR A 71 -16.24 -48.30 11.97
CA TYR A 71 -17.60 -48.85 11.87
C TYR A 71 -18.29 -48.66 10.52
N ALA A 72 -17.64 -48.06 9.51
CA ALA A 72 -18.24 -47.76 8.21
C ALA A 72 -17.89 -48.79 7.12
N ASN A 73 -18.04 -50.09 7.39
CA ASN A 73 -18.08 -51.12 6.33
C ASN A 73 -19.52 -51.60 6.04
N ALA A 74 -20.49 -50.70 6.18
CA ALA A 74 -21.86 -50.95 5.74
C ALA A 74 -22.46 -49.65 5.19
N SER A 75 -22.54 -49.60 3.85
CA SER A 75 -23.36 -48.70 3.05
C SER A 75 -22.94 -47.23 2.99
N ASP A 76 -22.34 -46.84 1.86
CA ASP A 76 -22.87 -45.69 1.12
C ASP A 76 -22.74 -45.94 -0.38
N ALA A 77 -23.90 -46.09 -1.02
CA ALA A 77 -24.08 -46.25 -2.44
C ALA A 77 -24.47 -44.89 -3.02
N ALA A 78 -23.73 -44.47 -4.06
CA ALA A 78 -24.10 -43.52 -5.11
C ALA A 78 -25.00 -42.32 -4.72
N VAL A 79 -24.37 -41.13 -4.62
CA VAL A 79 -25.05 -39.85 -4.86
C VAL A 79 -24.35 -39.15 -6.03
N PRO A 80 -24.99 -39.03 -7.22
CA PRO A 80 -24.43 -38.25 -8.32
C PRO A 80 -24.45 -36.74 -8.00
N PRO A 81 -23.54 -35.93 -8.59
CA PRO A 81 -23.42 -34.51 -8.30
C PRO A 81 -24.65 -33.72 -8.81
N PRO A 82 -25.09 -32.64 -8.14
CA PRO A 82 -26.09 -31.74 -8.69
C PRO A 82 -25.51 -30.96 -9.88
N THR A 83 -26.11 -31.13 -11.06
CA THR A 83 -25.82 -30.35 -12.27
C THR A 83 -26.16 -28.88 -12.02
N ALA A 84 -25.15 -28.01 -11.97
CA ALA A 84 -25.33 -26.56 -11.99
C ALA A 84 -25.73 -26.11 -13.42
N GLN A 85 -26.93 -25.57 -13.57
CA GLN A 85 -27.33 -24.88 -14.80
C GLN A 85 -26.86 -23.42 -14.76
N PRO A 86 -26.29 -22.87 -15.84
CA PRO A 86 -26.05 -21.43 -15.95
C PRO A 86 -27.37 -20.70 -16.25
N ALA A 87 -27.82 -19.86 -15.32
CA ALA A 87 -28.88 -18.88 -15.58
C ALA A 87 -28.27 -17.68 -16.34
N THR A 88 -28.89 -17.34 -17.47
CA THR A 88 -28.60 -16.13 -18.25
C THR A 88 -29.75 -15.16 -18.02
N GLU A 89 -29.48 -14.03 -17.36
CA GLU A 89 -30.06 -12.70 -17.63
C GLU A 89 -29.18 -11.63 -16.97
#